data_AF-A0A6J4H456-F1
#
_entry.id   AF-A0A6J4H456-F1
#
_cell.length_a   1.000
_cell.length_b   1.000
_cell.length_c   1.000
_cell.angle_alpha   90.00
_cell.angle_beta   90.00
_cell.angle_gamma   90.00
#
_symmetry.space_group_name_H-M   'P 1'
#
loop_
_entity.id
_entity.type
_entity.pdbx_description
1 polymer ?
#
loop_
_entity_poly.entity_id
_entity_poly.type
_entity_poly.pdbx_seq_one_letter_code
_entity_poly.pdbx_strand_id
1 'polypeptide(L)'
;MAIFADVESQEPEFATRVRAVFDAHPHTYLATVRRDGSPRISGIQLRFVAGEPWLAGDPGSVKFVDLRRDGRLALHSGNSGPDASDGDATLSGRAIAVVDPDERADYAAAAGVTPRHMGVELFRVELDQVVLIALDEARTVPVVTSWRPATGLTRTLRT
;
A
#
# COMPACT_ATOMS: atom_id res chain seq x y z
N MET A 1 13.60 4.60 -4.70
CA MET A 1 12.28 4.02 -4.45
C MET A 1 12.29 2.61 -5.02
N ALA A 2 11.42 1.74 -4.51
CA ALA A 2 11.35 0.33 -4.88
C ALA A 2 9.92 -0.06 -5.25
N ILE A 3 9.75 -1.23 -5.84
CA ILE A 3 8.43 -1.86 -6.03
C ILE A 3 8.22 -2.96 -4.99
N PHE A 4 7.00 -3.49 -4.88
CA PHE A 4 6.74 -4.52 -3.87
C PHE A 4 7.49 -5.83 -4.18
N ALA A 5 7.74 -6.13 -5.45
CA ALA A 5 8.58 -7.25 -5.85
C ALA A 5 10.02 -7.16 -5.28
N ASP A 6 10.57 -5.96 -5.04
CA ASP A 6 11.88 -5.82 -4.39
C ASP A 6 11.83 -6.29 -2.93
N VAL A 7 10.73 -5.99 -2.23
CA VAL A 7 10.49 -6.46 -0.85
C VAL A 7 10.33 -7.98 -0.85
N GLU A 8 9.54 -8.51 -1.78
CA GLU A 8 9.28 -9.95 -1.90
C GLU A 8 10.55 -10.73 -2.26
N SER A 9 11.43 -10.16 -3.10
CA SER A 9 12.71 -10.76 -3.44
C SER A 9 13.72 -10.76 -2.30
N GLN A 10 13.72 -9.72 -1.45
CA GLN A 10 14.69 -9.58 -0.36
C GLN A 10 14.21 -10.26 0.92
N GLU A 11 12.92 -10.13 1.24
CA GLU A 11 12.31 -10.51 2.51
C GLU A 11 10.93 -11.19 2.27
N PRO A 12 10.91 -12.40 1.68
CA PRO A 12 9.68 -13.04 1.20
C PRO A 12 8.64 -13.32 2.30
N GLU A 13 9.08 -13.73 3.48
CA GLU A 13 8.19 -13.98 4.63
C GLU A 13 7.55 -12.68 5.13
N PHE A 14 8.32 -11.59 5.17
CA PHE A 14 7.83 -10.27 5.56
C PHE A 14 6.83 -9.74 4.52
N ALA A 15 7.14 -9.84 3.23
CA ALA A 15 6.25 -9.44 2.15
C ALA A 15 4.92 -10.22 2.20
N THR A 16 4.97 -11.52 2.45
CA THR A 16 3.78 -12.38 2.59
C THR A 16 2.87 -11.89 3.72
N ARG A 17 3.43 -11.58 4.89
CA ARG A 17 2.66 -11.07 6.03
C ARG A 17 2.05 -9.70 5.75
N VAL A 18 2.81 -8.80 5.12
CA VAL A 18 2.31 -7.48 4.72
C VAL A 18 1.14 -7.61 3.75
N ARG A 19 1.26 -8.46 2.73
CA ARG A 19 0.17 -8.71 1.78
C ARG A 19 -1.07 -9.27 2.50
N ALA A 20 -0.88 -10.24 3.40
CA ALA A 20 -1.98 -10.86 4.15
C ALA A 20 -2.80 -9.84 4.98
N VAL A 21 -2.14 -8.91 5.69
CA VAL A 21 -2.87 -7.91 6.50
C VAL A 21 -3.62 -6.88 5.65
N PHE A 22 -3.13 -6.58 4.45
CA PHE A 22 -3.85 -5.75 3.47
C PHE A 22 -5.04 -6.50 2.86
N ASP A 23 -4.87 -7.77 2.48
CA ASP A 23 -5.94 -8.58 1.89
C ASP A 23 -7.05 -8.93 2.89
N ALA A 24 -6.74 -8.96 4.19
CA ALA A 24 -7.71 -9.20 5.26
C ALA A 24 -8.81 -8.11 5.34
N HIS A 25 -8.58 -6.91 4.80
CA HIS A 25 -9.52 -5.80 4.91
C HIS A 25 -9.74 -5.10 3.56
N PRO A 26 -10.97 -5.08 3.02
CA PRO A 26 -11.23 -4.45 1.72
C PRO A 26 -10.99 -2.94 1.73
N HIS A 27 -11.17 -2.28 2.88
CA HIS A 27 -10.93 -0.86 3.04
C HIS A 27 -9.67 -0.59 3.84
N THR A 28 -8.83 0.27 3.27
CA THR A 28 -7.57 0.77 3.81
C THR A 28 -7.65 2.29 3.97
N TYR A 29 -6.72 2.86 4.72
CA TYR A 29 -6.66 4.29 4.99
C TYR A 29 -5.49 4.90 4.23
N LEU A 30 -5.79 5.81 3.30
CA LEU A 30 -4.81 6.52 2.50
C LEU A 30 -4.59 7.93 3.06
N ALA A 31 -3.36 8.23 3.45
CA ALA A 31 -2.88 9.56 3.74
C ALA A 31 -2.26 10.20 2.49
N THR A 32 -2.63 11.45 2.22
CA THR A 32 -2.11 12.28 1.11
C THR A 32 -1.83 13.69 1.59
N VAL A 33 -1.07 14.46 0.81
CA VAL A 33 -0.79 15.87 1.10
C VAL A 33 -1.82 16.74 0.39
N ARG A 34 -2.42 17.73 1.06
CA ARG A 34 -3.35 18.72 0.46
C ARG A 34 -2.60 19.92 -0.11
N ARG A 35 -3.30 20.78 -0.87
CA ARG A 35 -2.69 21.95 -1.54
C ARG A 35 -2.05 22.92 -0.56
N ASP A 36 -2.61 23.05 0.62
CA ASP A 36 -2.09 23.86 1.73
C ASP A 36 -0.98 23.16 2.53
N GLY A 37 -0.57 21.95 2.13
CA GLY A 37 0.43 21.13 2.81
C GLY A 37 -0.10 20.29 3.97
N SER A 38 -1.37 20.45 4.37
CA SER A 38 -1.95 19.65 5.47
C SER A 38 -2.20 18.19 5.06
N PRO A 39 -2.18 17.22 5.99
CA PRO A 39 -2.51 15.84 5.67
C PRO A 39 -4.02 15.66 5.40
N ARG A 40 -4.36 14.74 4.50
CA ARG A 40 -5.72 14.24 4.28
C ARG A 40 -5.73 12.73 4.45
N ILE A 41 -6.71 12.22 5.19
CA ILE A 41 -7.03 10.78 5.24
C ILE A 41 -8.28 10.54 4.39
N SER A 42 -8.29 9.43 3.66
CA SER A 42 -9.45 8.95 2.90
C SER A 42 -9.50 7.42 2.93
N GLY A 43 -10.70 6.84 2.97
CA GLY A 43 -10.86 5.41 2.72
C GLY A 43 -10.59 5.08 1.25
N ILE A 44 -9.90 3.98 0.99
CA ILE A 44 -9.68 3.45 -0.36
C ILE A 44 -9.55 1.93 -0.32
N GLN A 45 -9.83 1.27 -1.43
CA GLN A 45 -9.49 -0.15 -1.61
C GLN A 45 -8.10 -0.22 -2.26
N LEU A 46 -7.18 -0.95 -1.63
CA LEU A 46 -5.91 -1.33 -2.24
C LEU A 46 -6.08 -2.73 -2.82
N ARG A 47 -5.54 -2.97 -4.01
CA ARG A 47 -5.42 -4.34 -4.54
C ARG A 47 -4.00 -4.63 -4.95
N PHE A 48 -3.53 -5.82 -4.60
CA PHE A 48 -2.34 -6.39 -5.23
C PHE A 48 -2.74 -7.02 -6.56
N VAL A 49 -2.21 -6.50 -7.66
CA VAL A 49 -2.43 -7.03 -9.02
C VAL A 49 -1.07 -7.32 -9.63
N ALA A 50 -0.89 -8.56 -10.10
CA ALA A 50 0.40 -9.08 -10.53
C ALA A 50 1.53 -8.87 -9.50
N GLY A 51 1.21 -9.02 -8.21
CA GLY A 51 2.17 -8.88 -7.11
C GLY A 51 2.38 -7.45 -6.61
N GLU A 52 1.89 -6.43 -7.32
CA GLU A 52 2.15 -5.01 -7.01
C GLU A 52 0.91 -4.29 -6.44
N PRO A 53 1.08 -3.32 -5.53
CA PRO A 53 0.00 -2.52 -4.96
C PRO A 53 -0.49 -1.42 -5.92
N TRP A 54 -1.79 -1.45 -6.24
CA TRP A 54 -2.44 -0.49 -7.13
C TRP A 54 -3.55 0.30 -6.44
N LEU A 55 -3.61 1.60 -6.75
CA LEU A 55 -4.73 2.46 -6.38
C LEU A 55 -5.59 2.72 -7.61
N ALA A 56 -6.85 2.32 -7.56
CA ALA A 56 -7.82 2.55 -8.61
C ALA A 56 -9.10 3.16 -8.04
N GLY A 57 -9.78 4.01 -8.80
CA GLY A 57 -11.07 4.56 -8.39
C GLY A 57 -11.55 5.73 -9.21
N ASP A 58 -12.59 6.39 -8.72
CA ASP A 58 -13.28 7.44 -9.46
C ASP A 58 -12.38 8.62 -9.82
N PRO A 59 -12.37 9.03 -11.11
CA PRO A 59 -11.69 10.23 -11.55
C PRO A 59 -12.13 11.47 -10.78
N GLY A 60 -11.19 12.36 -10.48
CA GLY A 60 -11.46 13.60 -9.77
C GLY A 60 -11.75 13.45 -8.27
N SER A 61 -11.71 12.23 -7.71
CA SER A 61 -11.84 12.07 -6.26
C SER A 61 -10.75 12.85 -5.51
N VAL A 62 -11.09 13.42 -4.35
CA VAL A 62 -10.23 14.41 -3.68
C VAL A 62 -8.84 13.87 -3.32
N LYS A 63 -8.74 12.58 -2.98
CA LYS A 63 -7.47 11.87 -2.74
C LYS A 63 -6.60 11.76 -4.01
N PHE A 64 -7.20 11.58 -5.18
CA PHE A 64 -6.46 11.51 -6.45
C PHE A 64 -6.09 12.89 -6.99
N VAL A 65 -6.91 13.91 -6.74
CA VAL A 65 -6.54 15.31 -6.96
C VAL A 65 -5.28 15.65 -6.15
N ASP A 66 -5.20 15.18 -4.91
CA ASP A 66 -3.99 15.34 -4.09
C ASP A 66 -2.80 14.59 -4.68
N LEU A 67 -2.94 13.29 -4.99
CA LEU A 67 -1.84 12.47 -5.55
C LEU A 67 -1.30 13.00 -6.89
N ARG A 68 -2.14 13.53 -7.77
CA ARG A 68 -1.68 14.15 -9.03
C ARG A 68 -0.83 15.39 -8.80
N ARG A 69 -1.13 16.16 -7.74
CA ARG A 69 -0.39 17.36 -7.39
C ARG A 69 0.88 17.03 -6.60
N ASP A 70 0.79 16.09 -5.68
CA ASP A 70 1.88 15.61 -4.84
C ASP A 70 1.70 14.11 -4.61
N GLY A 71 2.53 13.30 -5.28
CA GLY A 71 2.41 11.85 -5.25
C GLY A 71 2.72 11.21 -3.90
N ARG A 72 3.19 11.95 -2.89
CA ARG A 72 3.52 11.38 -1.58
C ARG A 72 2.29 10.78 -0.90
N LEU A 73 2.44 9.55 -0.41
CA LEU A 73 1.39 8.82 0.29
C LEU A 73 1.90 8.00 1.47
N ALA A 74 0.95 7.64 2.33
CA ALA A 74 1.06 6.48 3.20
C ALA A 74 -0.29 5.71 3.18
N LEU A 75 -0.24 4.40 3.01
CA LEU A 75 -1.40 3.50 3.05
C LEU A 75 -1.28 2.64 4.30
N HIS A 76 -2.31 2.68 5.14
CA HIS A 76 -2.41 1.84 6.33
C HIS A 76 -3.47 0.76 6.09
N SER A 77 -3.16 -0.50 6.39
CA SER A 77 -4.13 -1.60 6.32
C SER A 77 -5.28 -1.42 7.32
N GLY A 78 -6.36 -2.16 7.16
CA GLY A 78 -7.29 -2.34 8.28
C GLY A 78 -6.61 -3.10 9.43
N ASN A 79 -7.20 -3.02 10.62
CA ASN A 79 -6.80 -3.81 11.78
C ASN A 79 -8.06 -4.43 12.39
N SER A 80 -8.04 -5.74 12.65
CA SER A 80 -9.17 -6.49 13.21
C SER A 80 -9.35 -6.29 14.73
N GLY A 81 -8.56 -5.41 15.35
CA GLY A 81 -8.62 -5.15 16.79
C GLY A 81 -7.76 -6.11 17.62
N PRO A 82 -7.59 -5.85 18.92
CA PRO A 82 -6.53 -6.46 19.75
C PRO A 82 -6.60 -7.99 19.84
N ASP A 83 -7.80 -8.58 19.76
CA ASP A 83 -7.99 -10.02 19.99
C ASP A 83 -7.80 -10.87 18.73
N ALA A 84 -7.96 -10.28 17.55
CA ALA A 84 -7.97 -10.97 16.25
C ALA A 84 -6.92 -10.44 15.27
N SER A 85 -6.06 -9.50 15.69
CA SER A 85 -5.08 -8.88 14.80
C SER A 85 -3.83 -9.74 14.61
N ASP A 86 -3.57 -10.12 13.36
CA ASP A 86 -2.26 -10.61 12.91
C ASP A 86 -1.25 -9.45 12.69
N GLY A 87 -1.67 -8.23 13.03
CA GLY A 87 -0.95 -6.99 12.88
C GLY A 87 -1.63 -6.00 11.93
N ASP A 88 -0.98 -4.87 11.72
CA ASP A 88 -1.28 -3.93 10.66
C ASP A 88 0.01 -3.51 9.94
N ALA A 89 -0.16 -3.07 8.69
CA ALA A 89 0.96 -2.65 7.86
C ALA A 89 0.75 -1.26 7.27
N THR A 90 1.87 -0.57 7.05
CA THR A 90 1.91 0.70 6.35
C THR A 90 2.85 0.64 5.15
N LEU A 91 2.36 1.03 3.97
CA LEU A 91 3.17 1.28 2.77
C LEU A 91 3.34 2.79 2.62
N SER A 92 4.57 3.29 2.66
CA SER A 92 4.87 4.72 2.43
C SER A 92 5.71 4.90 1.18
N GLY A 93 5.42 5.94 0.40
CA GLY A 93 6.17 6.24 -0.81
C GLY A 93 5.42 7.19 -1.73
N ARG A 94 5.37 6.87 -3.03
CA ARG A 94 4.77 7.72 -4.07
C ARG A 94 3.79 6.97 -4.95
N ALA A 95 2.64 7.59 -5.21
CA ALA A 95 1.75 7.20 -6.30
C ALA A 95 2.25 7.77 -7.62
N ILE A 96 2.39 6.91 -8.63
CA ILE A 96 2.72 7.30 -10.00
C ILE A 96 1.49 7.07 -10.87
N ALA A 97 0.99 8.14 -11.50
CA ALA A 97 -0.20 8.09 -12.33
C ALA A 97 0.07 7.23 -13.59
N VAL A 98 -0.82 6.28 -13.86
CA VAL A 98 -0.71 5.39 -15.00
C VAL A 98 -1.62 5.86 -16.13
N VAL A 99 -1.00 6.56 -17.07
CA VAL A 99 -1.63 7.16 -18.25
C VAL A 99 -1.31 6.42 -19.55
N ASP A 100 -0.26 5.60 -19.54
CA ASP A 100 0.14 4.78 -20.69
C ASP A 100 -0.96 3.75 -21.02
N PRO A 101 -1.51 3.75 -22.25
CA PRO A 101 -2.54 2.79 -22.64
C PRO A 101 -2.12 1.32 -22.50
N ASP A 102 -0.85 1.00 -22.73
CA ASP A 102 -0.34 -0.37 -22.70
C ASP A 102 -0.24 -0.85 -21.24
N GLU A 103 0.31 -0.03 -20.33
CA GLU A 103 0.36 -0.35 -18.90
C GLU A 103 -1.06 -0.49 -18.30
N ARG A 104 -2.02 0.33 -18.75
CA ARG A 104 -3.42 0.19 -18.35
C ARG A 104 -4.05 -1.10 -18.87
N ALA A 105 -3.71 -1.53 -20.07
CA ALA A 105 -4.18 -2.78 -20.65
C ALA A 105 -3.62 -3.98 -19.89
N ASP A 106 -2.33 -3.95 -19.54
CA ASP A 106 -1.67 -4.98 -18.74
C ASP A 106 -2.30 -5.11 -17.34
N TYR A 107 -2.52 -3.97 -16.66
CA TYR A 107 -3.25 -3.97 -15.40
C TYR A 107 -4.66 -4.55 -15.56
N ALA A 108 -5.40 -4.15 -16.59
CA ALA A 108 -6.77 -4.61 -16.82
C ALA A 108 -6.82 -6.12 -17.04
N ALA A 109 -5.90 -6.66 -17.85
CA ALA A 109 -5.75 -8.09 -18.08
C ALA A 109 -5.42 -8.84 -16.78
N ALA A 110 -4.44 -8.36 -16.01
CA ALA A 110 -4.02 -8.97 -14.75
C ALA A 110 -5.11 -8.88 -13.65
N ALA A 111 -5.90 -7.80 -13.64
CA ALA A 111 -6.99 -7.60 -12.69
C ALA A 111 -8.29 -8.31 -13.11
N GLY A 112 -8.34 -8.94 -14.29
CA GLY A 112 -9.56 -9.55 -14.84
C GLY A 112 -10.67 -8.53 -15.14
N VAL A 113 -10.31 -7.26 -15.40
CA VAL A 113 -11.25 -6.18 -15.71
C VAL A 113 -11.20 -5.92 -17.21
N THR A 114 -12.36 -5.82 -17.86
CA THR A 114 -12.37 -5.47 -19.28
C THR A 114 -12.00 -4.00 -19.47
N PRO A 115 -11.14 -3.64 -20.46
CA PRO A 115 -10.68 -2.26 -20.68
C PRO A 115 -11.80 -1.23 -20.87
N ARG A 116 -12.99 -1.65 -21.34
CA ARG A 116 -14.17 -0.78 -21.44
C ARG A 116 -14.68 -0.26 -20.09
N HIS A 117 -14.32 -0.90 -18.99
CA HIS A 117 -14.61 -0.46 -17.61
C HIS A 117 -13.43 0.25 -16.94
N MET A 118 -12.34 0.52 -17.66
CA MET A 118 -11.17 1.26 -17.17
C MET A 118 -11.35 2.79 -17.25
N GLY A 119 -12.58 3.27 -16.99
CA GLY A 119 -12.86 4.70 -16.79
C GLY A 119 -12.37 5.24 -15.45
N VAL A 120 -11.49 4.51 -14.76
CA VAL A 120 -10.94 4.83 -13.45
C VAL A 120 -9.60 5.55 -13.56
N GLU A 121 -9.29 6.38 -12.59
CA GLU A 121 -7.91 6.80 -12.36
C GLU A 121 -7.12 5.66 -11.74
N LEU A 122 -5.89 5.47 -12.18
CA LEU A 122 -5.02 4.37 -11.81
C LEU A 122 -3.64 4.91 -11.41
N PHE A 123 -3.12 4.43 -10.29
CA PHE A 123 -1.77 4.72 -9.85
C PHE A 123 -1.08 3.44 -9.40
N ARG A 124 0.20 3.27 -9.80
CA ARG A 124 1.11 2.32 -9.15
C ARG A 124 1.76 2.98 -7.94
N VAL A 125 2.11 2.18 -6.93
CA VAL A 125 2.77 2.68 -5.73
C VAL A 125 4.23 2.27 -5.75
N GLU A 126 5.12 3.26 -5.78
CA GLU A 126 6.53 3.09 -5.47
C GLU A 126 6.75 3.27 -3.96
N LEU A 127 7.66 2.48 -3.38
CA LEU A 127 7.86 2.33 -1.95
C LEU A 127 9.18 2.97 -1.50
N ASP A 128 9.08 3.75 -0.42
CA ASP A 128 10.21 4.22 0.38
C ASP A 128 10.35 3.45 1.70
N GLN A 129 9.23 2.91 2.20
CA GLN A 129 9.19 2.14 3.43
C GLN A 129 7.98 1.22 3.46
N VAL A 130 8.20 0.02 4.01
CA VAL A 130 7.14 -0.91 4.39
C VAL A 130 7.28 -1.19 5.88
N VAL A 131 6.21 -1.01 6.65
CA VAL A 131 6.18 -1.30 8.09
C VAL A 131 5.11 -2.34 8.37
N LEU A 132 5.41 -3.31 9.22
CA LEU A 132 4.47 -4.22 9.85
C LEU A 132 4.58 -4.05 11.36
N ILE A 133 3.46 -3.83 12.03
CA ILE A 133 3.34 -3.86 13.48
C ILE A 133 2.49 -5.07 13.84
N ALA A 134 3.09 -6.02 14.54
CA ALA A 134 2.42 -7.22 15.00
C ALA A 134 2.98 -7.63 16.36
N LEU A 135 2.26 -8.44 17.11
CA LEU A 135 2.86 -9.07 18.29
C LEU A 135 3.94 -10.07 17.88
N ASP A 136 4.83 -10.38 18.81
CA ASP A 136 5.76 -11.50 18.67
C ASP A 136 5.02 -12.85 18.66
N GLU A 137 5.75 -13.94 18.43
CA GLU A 137 5.17 -15.28 18.36
C GLU A 137 4.45 -15.69 19.65
N ALA A 138 4.96 -15.25 20.81
CA ALA A 138 4.34 -15.49 22.11
C ALA A 138 3.10 -14.59 22.37
N ARG A 139 2.82 -13.63 21.47
CA ARG A 139 1.74 -12.63 21.59
C ARG A 139 1.82 -11.78 22.85
N THR A 140 3.04 -11.43 23.27
CA THR A 140 3.31 -10.70 24.52
C THR A 140 3.82 -9.29 24.30
N VAL A 141 4.57 -9.04 23.23
CA VAL A 141 5.20 -7.73 22.96
C VAL A 141 4.97 -7.27 21.52
N PRO A 142 4.60 -6.00 21.30
CA PRO A 142 4.56 -5.42 19.97
C PRO A 142 5.95 -5.36 19.34
N VAL A 143 6.01 -5.79 18.09
CA VAL A 143 7.19 -5.80 17.23
C VAL A 143 6.91 -4.88 16.05
N VAL A 144 7.80 -3.91 15.85
CA VAL A 144 7.81 -3.09 14.64
C VAL A 144 8.88 -3.66 13.72
N THR A 145 8.47 -4.19 12.58
CA THR A 145 9.36 -4.60 11.50
C THR A 145 9.26 -3.60 10.37
N SER A 146 10.39 -3.03 9.95
CA SER A 146 10.44 -1.98 8.94
C SER A 146 11.47 -2.32 7.87
N TRP A 147 11.04 -2.36 6.62
CA TRP A 147 11.91 -2.48 5.46
C TRP A 147 12.05 -1.13 4.75
N ARG A 148 13.26 -0.82 4.27
CA ARG A 148 13.53 0.30 3.36
C ARG A 148 14.53 -0.15 2.29
N PRO A 149 14.47 0.38 1.06
CA PRO A 149 15.40 -0.01 -0.01
C PRO A 149 16.88 0.19 0.38
N ALA A 150 17.19 1.24 1.14
CA ALA A 150 18.56 1.61 1.49
C ALA A 150 19.14 0.84 2.70
N THR A 151 18.29 0.29 3.57
CA THR A 151 18.73 -0.29 4.85
C THR A 151 18.27 -1.74 5.05
N GLY A 152 17.48 -2.28 4.13
CA GLY A 152 16.87 -3.61 4.29
C GLY A 152 15.90 -3.66 5.46
N LEU A 153 15.66 -4.87 5.96
CA LEU A 153 14.76 -5.16 7.06
C LEU A 153 15.40 -4.80 8.41
N THR A 154 14.65 -4.11 9.25
CA THR A 154 15.00 -3.81 10.64
C THR A 154 13.85 -4.21 11.55
N ARG A 155 14.15 -4.59 12.78
CA ARG A 155 13.16 -5.05 13.76
C ARG A 155 13.41 -4.38 15.10
N THR A 156 12.35 -3.88 15.74
CA THR A 156 12.42 -3.21 17.04
C THR A 156 11.29 -3.69 17.93
N LEU A 157 11.63 -4.15 19.14
CA LEU A 157 10.66 -4.47 20.18
C LEU A 157 10.19 -3.18 20.86
N ARG A 158 8.89 -3.06 21.11
CA ARG A 158 8.32 -1.97 21.90
C ARG A 158 7.90 -2.56 23.25
N THR A 159 8.61 -2.16 24.30
CA THR A 159 8.31 -2.46 25.71
C THR A 159 7.60 -1.30 26.36
#